data_AF-S4W534-F1
#
_entry.id   AF-S4W534-F1
#
_cell.length_a   1.000
_cell.length_b   1.000
_cell.length_c   1.000
_cell.angle_alpha   90.00
_cell.angle_beta   90.00
_cell.angle_gamma   90.00
#
_symmetry.space_group_name_H-M   'P 1'
#
loop_
_entity.id
_entity.type
_entity.pdbx_description
1 polymer ?
#
loop_
_entity_poly.entity_id
_entity_poly.type
_entity_poly.pdbx_seq_one_letter_code
_entity_poly.pdbx_strand_id
1 'polypeptide(L)'
;KTYPRTGSHFGFVTYDEIHTVCEKIMLVQRDFGNRKDRKNARLKYTVDTLGPDVYKAKVEEYWGKKFEAERAYEIKDNIDHFGWTTDELNQHHFTCFIENGRVENTAELPQKSGLKKLAEFFESRPESSGSFRLTGNQHVLISCVSDEELDDVKKIMAEYKLDNTNFSGLRLSSAACVAFPTCGLAMAEAERYLPVMISKLEEALEEY
;
A
#
# COMPACT_ATOMS: atom_id res chain seq x y z
N LYS A 1 -19.74 21.19 -2.46
CA LYS A 1 -18.63 21.30 -1.48
C LYS A 1 -17.87 19.99 -1.47
N THR A 2 -16.53 20.01 -1.37
CA THR A 2 -15.69 18.80 -1.32
C THR A 2 -14.77 18.82 -0.11
N TYR A 3 -14.48 17.66 0.49
CA TYR A 3 -13.65 17.55 1.69
C TYR A 3 -13.07 16.14 1.87
N PRO A 4 -11.90 15.97 2.51
CA PRO A 4 -11.42 14.66 2.97
C PRO A 4 -12.27 14.16 4.15
N ARG A 5 -12.36 12.84 4.33
CA ARG A 5 -13.15 12.20 5.40
C ARG A 5 -12.55 10.84 5.72
N THR A 6 -12.38 10.52 7.00
CA THR A 6 -11.99 9.20 7.49
C THR A 6 -13.16 8.21 7.41
N GLY A 7 -12.88 6.92 7.61
CA GLY A 7 -13.90 5.89 7.75
C GLY A 7 -14.76 6.10 9.00
N SER A 8 -15.98 5.57 9.00
CA SER A 8 -16.83 5.48 10.18
C SER A 8 -17.00 4.00 10.56
N HIS A 9 -16.95 3.71 11.86
CA HIS A 9 -17.03 2.35 12.37
C HIS A 9 -18.49 1.86 12.35
N PHE A 10 -18.73 0.68 11.78
CA PHE A 10 -20.06 0.05 11.78
C PHE A 10 -20.18 -1.08 12.81
N GLY A 11 -19.07 -1.72 13.18
CA GLY A 11 -19.05 -2.84 14.11
C GLY A 11 -18.22 -3.99 13.58
N PHE A 12 -18.52 -5.20 14.03
CA PHE A 12 -17.82 -6.42 13.65
C PHE A 12 -18.69 -7.34 12.78
N VAL A 13 -18.03 -8.10 11.90
CA VAL A 13 -18.62 -9.18 11.12
C VAL A 13 -17.60 -10.33 11.04
N THR A 14 -18.09 -11.57 10.99
CA THR A 14 -17.23 -12.76 10.87
C THR A 14 -16.61 -12.88 9.48
N TYR A 15 -15.52 -13.64 9.39
CA TYR A 15 -14.75 -13.82 8.15
C TYR A 15 -15.59 -14.43 7.02
N ASP A 16 -16.49 -15.36 7.33
CA ASP A 16 -17.36 -16.01 6.35
C ASP A 16 -18.40 -15.05 5.75
N GLU A 17 -18.76 -13.97 6.46
CA GLU A 17 -19.80 -13.04 6.03
C GLU A 17 -19.28 -11.74 5.41
N ILE A 18 -17.99 -11.41 5.57
CA ILE A 18 -17.42 -10.12 5.14
C ILE A 18 -17.67 -9.81 3.66
N HIS A 19 -17.55 -10.81 2.80
CA HIS A 19 -17.75 -10.63 1.36
C HIS A 19 -19.18 -10.22 1.02
N THR A 20 -20.17 -10.80 1.72
CA THR A 20 -21.59 -10.46 1.56
C THR A 20 -21.85 -9.03 2.06
N VAL A 21 -21.29 -8.65 3.21
CA VAL A 21 -21.43 -7.28 3.74
C VAL A 21 -20.81 -6.24 2.80
N CYS A 22 -19.62 -6.51 2.26
CA CYS A 22 -18.99 -5.65 1.25
C CYS A 22 -19.88 -5.46 0.02
N GLU A 23 -20.52 -6.52 -0.46
CA GLU A 23 -21.52 -6.43 -1.54
C GLU A 23 -22.67 -5.50 -1.14
N LYS A 24 -23.23 -5.63 0.06
CA LYS A 24 -24.36 -4.81 0.50
C LYS A 24 -23.99 -3.34 0.66
N ILE A 25 -22.78 -3.04 1.14
CA ILE A 25 -22.24 -1.66 1.14
C ILE A 25 -22.19 -1.11 -0.29
N MET A 26 -21.73 -1.89 -1.27
CA MET A 26 -21.71 -1.45 -2.68
C MET A 26 -23.13 -1.20 -3.22
N LEU A 27 -24.10 -2.04 -2.88
CA LEU A 27 -25.50 -1.89 -3.30
C LEU A 27 -26.16 -0.65 -2.67
N VAL A 28 -25.96 -0.42 -1.37
CA VAL A 28 -26.45 0.80 -0.71
C VAL A 28 -25.79 2.03 -1.33
N GLN A 29 -24.47 2.00 -1.58
CA GLN A 29 -23.83 3.11 -2.31
C GLN A 29 -24.38 3.29 -3.72
N ARG A 30 -24.72 2.19 -4.41
CA ARG A 30 -25.26 2.22 -5.76
C ARG A 30 -26.59 2.98 -5.80
N ASP A 31 -27.47 2.67 -4.85
CA ASP A 31 -28.87 3.11 -4.81
C ASP A 31 -29.05 4.49 -4.19
N PHE A 32 -28.24 4.83 -3.18
CA PHE A 32 -28.35 6.10 -2.44
C PHE A 32 -27.26 7.12 -2.80
N GLY A 33 -26.29 6.75 -3.64
CA GLY A 33 -25.23 7.65 -4.12
C GLY A 33 -25.77 8.77 -5.01
N ASN A 34 -25.26 10.01 -4.84
CA ASN A 34 -25.62 11.12 -5.71
C ASN A 34 -25.14 10.85 -7.15
N ARG A 35 -26.08 10.61 -8.07
CA ARG A 35 -25.81 10.40 -9.50
C ARG A 35 -25.92 11.67 -10.36
N LYS A 36 -26.41 12.77 -9.79
CA LYS A 36 -26.59 14.05 -10.50
C LYS A 36 -25.32 14.90 -10.50
N ASP A 37 -24.59 14.93 -9.38
CA ASP A 37 -23.32 15.65 -9.26
C ASP A 37 -22.17 14.69 -8.94
N ARG A 38 -21.27 14.52 -9.93
CA ARG A 38 -20.09 13.67 -9.81
C ARG A 38 -19.15 14.10 -8.67
N LYS A 39 -19.05 15.39 -8.36
CA LYS A 39 -18.19 15.89 -7.26
C LYS A 39 -18.71 15.43 -5.89
N ASN A 40 -19.97 15.02 -5.82
CA ASN A 40 -20.66 14.56 -4.61
C ASN A 40 -21.01 13.06 -4.65
N ALA A 41 -20.52 12.30 -5.63
CA ALA A 41 -20.93 10.90 -5.85
C ALA A 41 -20.18 9.83 -5.03
N ARG A 42 -19.08 10.19 -4.35
CA ARG A 42 -18.27 9.24 -3.57
C ARG A 42 -18.99 8.84 -2.27
N LEU A 43 -18.76 7.60 -1.83
CA LEU A 43 -19.35 7.00 -0.62
C LEU A 43 -19.34 7.91 0.61
N LYS A 44 -18.23 8.61 0.87
CA LYS A 44 -18.12 9.56 1.99
C LYS A 44 -19.29 10.56 2.07
N TYR A 45 -19.76 11.07 0.95
CA TYR A 45 -20.86 12.04 0.92
C TYR A 45 -22.22 11.37 1.12
N THR A 46 -22.38 10.13 0.63
CA THR A 46 -23.59 9.35 0.88
C THR A 46 -23.73 9.02 2.37
N VAL A 47 -22.64 8.62 3.01
CA VAL A 47 -22.60 8.40 4.47
C VAL A 47 -22.94 9.69 5.22
N ASP A 48 -22.36 10.83 4.85
CA ASP A 48 -22.63 12.10 5.55
C ASP A 48 -24.03 12.68 5.26
N THR A 49 -24.61 12.38 4.10
CA THR A 49 -25.97 12.83 3.75
C THR A 49 -27.04 12.03 4.51
N LEU A 50 -26.85 10.72 4.64
CA LEU A 50 -27.78 9.85 5.38
C LEU A 50 -27.53 9.89 6.88
N GLY A 51 -26.29 10.10 7.30
CA GLY A 51 -25.80 9.81 8.64
C GLY A 51 -25.25 8.38 8.73
N PRO A 52 -24.16 8.15 9.50
CA PRO A 52 -23.50 6.83 9.58
C PRO A 52 -24.43 5.73 10.10
N ASP A 53 -25.26 6.02 11.11
CA ASP A 53 -26.20 5.04 11.67
C ASP A 53 -27.29 4.63 10.68
N VAL A 54 -27.81 5.60 9.92
CA VAL A 54 -28.82 5.35 8.88
C VAL A 54 -28.21 4.56 7.73
N TYR A 55 -26.98 4.88 7.32
CA TYR A 55 -26.27 4.12 6.30
C TYR A 55 -26.04 2.69 6.77
N LYS A 56 -25.53 2.49 7.99
CA LYS A 56 -25.35 1.18 8.61
C LYS A 56 -26.65 0.37 8.60
N ALA A 57 -27.76 0.96 9.06
CA ALA A 57 -29.06 0.29 9.10
C ALA A 57 -29.55 -0.16 7.71
N LYS A 58 -29.26 0.60 6.64
CA LYS A 58 -29.57 0.19 5.26
C LYS A 58 -28.73 -0.99 4.79
N VAL A 59 -27.45 -1.03 5.18
CA VAL A 59 -26.59 -2.18 4.87
C VAL A 59 -27.13 -3.43 5.58
N GLU A 60 -27.52 -3.29 6.86
CA GLU A 60 -28.15 -4.37 7.64
C GLU A 60 -29.48 -4.83 7.01
N GLU A 61 -30.30 -3.90 6.50
CA GLU A 61 -31.54 -4.23 5.77
C GLU A 61 -31.26 -5.05 4.50
N TYR A 62 -30.26 -4.65 3.71
CA TYR A 62 -29.88 -5.36 2.48
C TYR A 62 -29.23 -6.73 2.76
N TRP A 63 -28.56 -6.85 3.91
CA TRP A 63 -27.88 -8.07 4.34
C TRP A 63 -28.82 -9.04 5.05
N GLY A 64 -29.86 -8.54 5.73
CA GLY A 64 -30.78 -9.31 6.55
C GLY A 64 -30.24 -9.67 7.95
N LYS A 65 -29.10 -9.08 8.35
CA LYS A 65 -28.43 -9.29 9.65
C LYS A 65 -27.89 -7.96 10.18
N LYS A 66 -27.45 -7.97 11.44
CA LYS A 66 -26.87 -6.80 12.11
C LYS A 66 -25.39 -6.95 12.35
N PHE A 67 -24.66 -5.84 12.34
CA PHE A 67 -23.28 -5.82 12.79
C PHE A 67 -23.20 -6.14 14.29
N GLU A 68 -22.22 -6.93 14.68
CA GLU A 68 -21.84 -7.12 16.08
C GLU A 68 -21.21 -5.84 16.64
N ALA A 69 -21.07 -5.78 17.97
CA ALA A 69 -20.29 -4.74 18.63
C ALA A 69 -18.85 -4.72 18.09
N GLU A 70 -18.28 -3.52 17.99
CA GLU A 70 -16.89 -3.34 17.60
C GLU A 70 -15.95 -4.12 18.53
N ARG A 71 -14.94 -4.76 17.94
CA ARG A 71 -13.86 -5.42 18.68
C ARG A 71 -12.68 -4.46 18.76
N ALA A 72 -12.05 -4.39 19.94
CA ALA A 72 -10.90 -3.52 20.15
C ALA A 72 -9.72 -3.90 19.26
N TYR A 73 -9.08 -2.89 18.67
CA TYR A 73 -7.86 -3.03 17.89
C TYR A 73 -7.02 -1.77 18.03
N GLU A 74 -5.74 -1.86 17.67
CA GLU A 74 -4.80 -0.75 17.68
C GLU A 74 -4.02 -0.73 16.36
N ILE A 75 -3.86 0.45 15.76
CA ILE A 75 -2.95 0.66 14.64
C ILE A 75 -1.67 1.24 15.23
N LYS A 76 -0.59 0.45 15.25
CA LYS A 76 0.69 0.85 15.84
C LYS A 76 1.49 1.77 14.91
N ASP A 77 1.49 1.45 13.63
CA ASP A 77 2.17 2.20 12.59
C ASP A 77 1.51 1.95 11.24
N ASN A 78 1.95 2.69 10.22
CA ASN A 78 1.56 2.56 8.83
C ASN A 78 2.79 2.50 7.90
N ILE A 79 3.95 2.16 8.46
CA ILE A 79 5.23 2.16 7.74
C ILE A 79 5.52 0.77 7.20
N ASP A 80 6.41 0.70 6.21
CA ASP A 80 6.98 -0.56 5.77
C ASP A 80 8.17 -0.94 6.67
N HIS A 81 8.33 -2.24 6.93
CA HIS A 81 9.48 -2.78 7.66
C HIS A 81 10.57 -3.17 6.67
N PHE A 82 11.50 -2.25 6.43
CA PHE A 82 12.62 -2.41 5.49
C PHE A 82 13.62 -3.47 5.94
N GLY A 83 14.17 -4.21 4.98
CA GLY A 83 15.15 -5.26 5.26
C GLY A 83 14.54 -6.65 5.39
N TRP A 84 15.36 -7.60 5.88
CA TRP A 84 14.99 -9.00 6.06
C TRP A 84 14.11 -9.18 7.30
N THR A 85 13.03 -9.94 7.14
CA THR A 85 12.22 -10.52 8.22
C THR A 85 11.96 -11.99 7.94
N THR A 86 11.65 -12.76 8.98
CA THR A 86 11.27 -14.19 8.87
C THR A 86 9.90 -14.38 9.47
N ASP A 87 9.01 -15.05 8.76
CA ASP A 87 7.64 -15.32 9.22
C ASP A 87 7.54 -16.59 10.07
N GLU A 88 6.33 -16.87 10.56
CA GLU A 88 6.01 -18.04 11.38
C GLU A 88 6.15 -19.38 10.65
N LEU A 89 6.29 -19.36 9.31
CA LEU A 89 6.50 -20.54 8.48
C LEU A 89 7.98 -20.75 8.13
N ASN A 90 8.89 -19.99 8.76
CA ASN A 90 10.32 -19.94 8.46
C ASN A 90 10.64 -19.50 7.02
N GLN A 91 9.78 -18.70 6.39
CA GLN A 91 10.11 -18.07 5.12
C GLN A 91 10.68 -16.68 5.34
N HIS A 92 11.65 -16.31 4.53
CA HIS A 92 12.27 -14.99 4.57
C HIS A 92 11.62 -14.03 3.59
N HIS A 93 11.49 -12.79 4.02
CA HIS A 93 10.94 -11.69 3.23
C HIS A 93 11.87 -10.50 3.34
N PHE A 94 12.11 -9.81 2.22
CA PHE A 94 12.87 -8.58 2.20
C PHE A 94 12.05 -7.45 1.62
N THR A 95 11.89 -6.37 2.38
CA THR A 95 11.23 -5.15 1.89
C THR A 95 12.26 -4.21 1.28
N CYS A 96 12.23 -4.07 -0.05
CA CYS A 96 13.08 -3.15 -0.80
C CYS A 96 12.51 -1.73 -0.76
N PHE A 97 13.34 -0.75 -0.42
CA PHE A 97 13.01 0.66 -0.65
C PHE A 97 13.04 0.97 -2.16
N ILE A 98 11.92 1.48 -2.67
CA ILE A 98 11.80 1.97 -4.05
C ILE A 98 11.25 3.39 -3.98
N GLU A 99 12.10 4.38 -4.27
CA GLU A 99 11.69 5.78 -4.19
C GLU A 99 10.53 6.08 -5.15
N ASN A 100 9.40 6.52 -4.60
CA ASN A 100 8.13 6.73 -5.31
C ASN A 100 7.56 5.50 -6.05
N GLY A 101 8.04 4.29 -5.74
CA GLY A 101 7.68 3.08 -6.50
C GLY A 101 8.14 3.08 -7.96
N ARG A 102 9.07 3.96 -8.34
CA ARG A 102 9.61 4.03 -9.70
C ARG A 102 10.69 2.97 -9.89
N VAL A 103 10.29 1.82 -10.42
CA VAL A 103 11.23 0.77 -10.84
C VAL A 103 11.84 1.11 -12.19
N GLU A 104 13.13 1.47 -12.20
CA GLU A 104 13.88 1.75 -13.41
C GLU A 104 15.32 1.22 -13.34
N ASN A 105 16.07 1.40 -14.42
CA ASN A 105 17.51 1.19 -14.43
C ASN A 105 18.18 2.55 -14.60
N THR A 106 18.91 2.99 -13.59
CA THR A 106 19.90 4.07 -13.71
C THR A 106 21.31 3.49 -13.71
N ALA A 107 22.33 4.33 -13.92
CA ALA A 107 23.71 3.89 -13.81
C ALA A 107 24.05 3.44 -12.37
N GLU A 108 23.39 4.06 -11.39
CA GLU A 108 23.58 3.83 -9.97
C GLU A 108 22.67 2.71 -9.45
N LEU A 109 21.47 2.54 -10.01
CA LEU A 109 20.42 1.66 -9.51
C LEU A 109 19.80 0.84 -10.65
N PRO A 110 20.36 -0.34 -10.98
CA PRO A 110 19.82 -1.24 -12.01
C PRO A 110 18.65 -2.09 -11.50
N GLN A 111 17.67 -1.46 -10.83
CA GLN A 111 16.62 -2.14 -10.06
C GLN A 111 15.72 -3.01 -10.94
N LYS A 112 15.31 -2.50 -12.11
CA LYS A 112 14.46 -3.25 -13.04
C LYS A 112 15.14 -4.54 -13.50
N SER A 113 16.45 -4.49 -13.76
CA SER A 113 17.24 -5.68 -14.09
C SER A 113 17.32 -6.65 -12.92
N GLY A 114 17.55 -6.16 -11.70
CA GLY A 114 17.60 -7.00 -10.50
C GLY A 114 16.30 -7.71 -10.18
N LEU A 115 15.17 -6.98 -10.22
CA LEU A 115 13.85 -7.56 -10.01
C LEU A 115 13.50 -8.58 -11.11
N LYS A 116 13.89 -8.32 -12.37
CA LYS A 116 13.76 -9.31 -13.44
C LYS A 116 14.59 -10.56 -13.13
N LYS A 117 15.83 -10.40 -12.67
CA LYS A 117 16.73 -11.52 -12.37
C LYS A 117 16.20 -12.39 -11.22
N LEU A 118 15.64 -11.76 -10.20
CA LEU A 118 14.95 -12.46 -9.10
C LEU A 118 13.71 -13.22 -9.59
N ALA A 119 12.91 -12.61 -10.47
CA ALA A 119 11.76 -13.28 -11.08
C ALA A 119 12.18 -14.56 -11.84
N GLU A 120 13.21 -14.45 -12.69
CA GLU A 120 13.78 -15.57 -13.43
C GLU A 120 14.36 -16.64 -12.49
N PHE A 121 15.00 -16.22 -11.39
CA PHE A 121 15.54 -17.14 -10.39
C PHE A 121 14.42 -17.97 -9.75
N PHE A 122 13.34 -17.34 -9.29
CA PHE A 122 12.20 -18.05 -8.71
C PHE A 122 11.51 -18.96 -9.75
N GLU A 123 11.27 -18.46 -10.96
CA GLU A 123 10.64 -19.24 -12.04
C GLU A 123 11.47 -20.47 -12.44
N SER A 124 12.79 -20.38 -12.40
CA SER A 124 13.69 -21.49 -12.75
C SER A 124 13.69 -22.65 -11.74
N ARG A 125 13.03 -22.48 -10.58
CA ARG A 125 13.05 -23.42 -9.46
C ARG A 125 11.62 -23.86 -9.14
N PRO A 126 11.20 -25.08 -9.54
CA PRO A 126 9.84 -25.56 -9.33
C PRO A 126 9.36 -25.56 -7.87
N GLU A 127 10.29 -25.73 -6.92
CA GLU A 127 10.01 -25.72 -5.47
C GLU A 127 10.01 -24.31 -4.87
N SER A 128 10.38 -23.29 -5.64
CA SER A 128 10.39 -21.91 -5.15
C SER A 128 8.98 -21.40 -4.96
N SER A 129 8.72 -20.85 -3.78
CA SER A 129 7.51 -20.07 -3.50
C SER A 129 7.75 -18.55 -3.60
N GLY A 130 8.95 -18.16 -4.06
CA GLY A 130 9.39 -16.77 -4.15
C GLY A 130 8.42 -15.92 -4.98
N SER A 131 8.02 -14.78 -4.42
CA SER A 131 7.05 -13.88 -5.07
C SER A 131 7.30 -12.41 -4.72
N PHE A 132 6.74 -11.51 -5.53
CA PHE A 132 6.73 -10.08 -5.21
C PHE A 132 5.40 -9.67 -4.59
N ARG A 133 5.45 -8.86 -3.52
CA ARG A 133 4.28 -8.18 -2.96
C ARG A 133 4.48 -6.68 -3.01
N LEU A 134 3.48 -5.94 -3.48
CA LEU A 134 3.54 -4.48 -3.52
C LEU A 134 2.92 -3.90 -2.25
N THR A 135 3.57 -2.91 -1.65
CA THR A 135 3.08 -2.30 -0.39
C THR A 135 2.12 -1.14 -0.65
N GLY A 136 1.39 -0.75 0.39
CA GLY A 136 0.60 0.48 0.39
C GLY A 136 1.44 1.76 0.30
N ASN A 137 2.75 1.65 0.58
CA ASN A 137 3.72 2.75 0.58
C ASN A 137 4.61 2.77 -0.68
N GLN A 138 4.19 2.10 -1.76
CA GLN A 138 4.87 2.11 -3.07
C GLN A 138 6.21 1.34 -3.10
N HIS A 139 6.40 0.39 -2.21
CA HIS A 139 7.60 -0.45 -2.17
C HIS A 139 7.31 -1.89 -2.61
N VAL A 140 8.38 -2.69 -2.71
CA VAL A 140 8.31 -4.08 -3.17
C VAL A 140 8.90 -5.00 -2.10
N LEU A 141 8.17 -6.03 -1.72
CA LEU A 141 8.68 -7.14 -0.94
C LEU A 141 9.09 -8.27 -1.87
N ILE A 142 10.29 -8.80 -1.67
CA ILE A 142 10.71 -10.12 -2.13
C ILE A 142 10.28 -11.09 -1.03
N SER A 143 9.27 -11.91 -1.29
CA SER A 143 8.58 -12.72 -0.28
C SER A 143 8.80 -14.20 -0.49
N CYS A 144 8.61 -14.97 0.59
CA CYS A 144 8.56 -16.43 0.55
C CYS A 144 9.86 -17.09 0.07
N VAL A 145 11.01 -16.51 0.45
CA VAL A 145 12.34 -17.05 0.15
C VAL A 145 12.67 -18.13 1.18
N SER A 146 13.02 -19.33 0.71
CA SER A 146 13.43 -20.44 1.58
C SER A 146 14.87 -20.27 2.11
N ASP A 147 15.23 -21.04 3.15
CA ASP A 147 16.61 -21.09 3.67
C ASP A 147 17.61 -21.47 2.56
N GLU A 148 17.24 -22.42 1.68
CA GLU A 148 18.08 -22.89 0.58
C GLU A 148 18.31 -21.84 -0.51
N GLU A 149 17.41 -20.88 -0.64
CA GLU A 149 17.48 -19.82 -1.65
C GLU A 149 18.09 -18.52 -1.12
N LEU A 150 18.11 -18.35 0.21
CA LEU A 150 18.41 -17.08 0.87
C LEU A 150 19.74 -16.46 0.43
N ASP A 151 20.80 -17.26 0.38
CA ASP A 151 22.13 -16.78 0.02
C ASP A 151 22.22 -16.36 -1.46
N ASP A 152 21.53 -17.06 -2.35
CA ASP A 152 21.52 -16.72 -3.77
C ASP A 152 20.67 -15.48 -4.05
N VAL A 153 19.53 -15.35 -3.38
CA VAL A 153 18.70 -14.15 -3.42
C VAL A 153 19.47 -12.94 -2.91
N LYS A 154 20.18 -13.05 -1.77
CA LYS A 154 21.03 -11.99 -1.24
C LYS A 154 22.12 -11.57 -2.23
N LYS A 155 22.77 -12.52 -2.91
CA LYS A 155 23.79 -12.21 -3.94
C LYS A 155 23.19 -11.42 -5.09
N ILE A 156 22.06 -11.86 -5.63
CA ILE A 156 21.37 -11.15 -6.72
C ILE A 156 20.99 -9.74 -6.23
N MET A 157 20.39 -9.62 -5.05
CA MET A 157 20.02 -8.32 -4.51
C MET A 157 21.22 -7.37 -4.37
N ALA A 158 22.34 -7.85 -3.83
CA ALA A 158 23.56 -7.05 -3.68
C ALA A 158 24.15 -6.63 -5.04
N GLU A 159 24.16 -7.53 -6.03
CA GLU A 159 24.61 -7.24 -7.41
C GLU A 159 23.83 -6.08 -8.03
N TYR A 160 22.51 -6.05 -7.81
CA TYR A 160 21.61 -5.04 -8.37
C TYR A 160 21.22 -3.92 -7.40
N LYS A 161 21.87 -3.84 -6.23
CA LYS A 161 21.67 -2.82 -5.18
C LYS A 161 20.23 -2.72 -4.68
N LEU A 162 19.55 -3.86 -4.57
CA LEU A 162 18.18 -3.97 -4.04
C LEU A 162 18.14 -4.17 -2.51
N ASP A 163 19.29 -4.37 -1.88
CA ASP A 163 19.45 -4.63 -0.45
C ASP A 163 19.79 -3.39 0.39
N ASN A 164 19.92 -2.21 -0.24
CA ASN A 164 20.16 -0.98 0.48
C ASN A 164 18.93 -0.54 1.28
N THR A 165 19.10 -0.38 2.58
CA THR A 165 18.06 0.10 3.53
C THR A 165 18.53 1.30 4.33
N ASN A 166 19.73 1.82 4.05
CA ASN A 166 20.32 2.93 4.78
C ASN A 166 19.77 4.27 4.29
N PHE A 167 18.54 4.60 4.66
CA PHE A 167 17.87 5.85 4.36
C PHE A 167 17.33 6.48 5.65
N SER A 168 17.13 7.81 5.65
CA SER A 168 16.54 8.49 6.80
C SER A 168 15.11 8.03 7.05
N GLY A 169 14.66 8.11 8.31
CA GLY A 169 13.25 7.83 8.65
C GLY A 169 12.27 8.74 7.91
N LEU A 170 12.68 9.98 7.59
CA LEU A 170 11.89 10.92 6.78
C LEU A 170 11.69 10.38 5.36
N ARG A 171 12.76 9.91 4.72
CA ARG A 171 12.69 9.37 3.35
C ARG A 171 11.92 8.07 3.29
N LEU A 172 12.15 7.16 4.23
CA LEU A 172 11.42 5.89 4.33
C LEU A 172 9.91 6.07 4.58
N SER A 173 9.51 7.20 5.17
CA SER A 173 8.10 7.52 5.47
C SER A 173 7.48 8.52 4.48
N SER A 174 8.16 8.80 3.36
CA SER A 174 7.71 9.77 2.36
C SER A 174 7.28 9.11 1.07
N ALA A 175 6.21 9.63 0.48
CA ALA A 175 5.70 9.17 -0.80
C ALA A 175 5.10 10.34 -1.59
N ALA A 176 5.11 10.23 -2.91
CA ALA A 176 4.46 11.17 -3.80
C ALA A 176 3.59 10.45 -4.83
N CYS A 177 2.58 11.16 -5.35
CA CYS A 177 1.89 10.70 -6.53
C CYS A 177 2.74 10.97 -7.78
N VAL A 178 2.37 10.36 -8.90
CA VAL A 178 3.10 10.51 -10.17
C VAL A 178 3.20 11.98 -10.62
N ALA A 179 2.07 12.71 -10.60
CA ALA A 179 1.97 14.07 -11.16
C ALA A 179 2.49 14.16 -12.62
N PHE A 180 3.32 15.14 -12.94
CA PHE A 180 3.93 15.26 -14.26
C PHE A 180 5.00 14.16 -14.49
N PRO A 181 5.23 13.71 -15.74
CA PRO A 181 4.68 14.25 -16.99
C PRO A 181 3.41 13.54 -17.48
N THR A 182 2.91 12.52 -16.78
CA THR A 182 1.86 11.63 -17.32
C THR A 182 0.45 11.90 -16.79
N CYS A 183 0.30 12.55 -15.63
CA CYS A 183 -1.01 12.87 -15.08
C CYS A 183 -1.59 14.15 -15.70
N GLY A 184 -2.66 14.03 -16.50
CA GLY A 184 -3.37 15.17 -17.09
C GLY A 184 -4.13 16.08 -16.11
N LEU A 185 -4.09 15.77 -14.81
CA LEU A 185 -4.70 16.57 -13.73
C LEU A 185 -3.66 17.22 -12.81
N ALA A 186 -2.37 17.05 -13.08
CA ALA A 186 -1.30 17.61 -12.25
C ALA A 186 -1.31 19.14 -12.31
N MET A 187 -1.10 19.77 -11.14
CA MET A 187 -0.98 21.23 -10.99
C MET A 187 0.46 21.65 -10.64
N ALA A 188 1.24 20.74 -10.05
CA ALA A 188 2.64 20.90 -9.68
C ALA A 188 3.36 19.55 -9.73
N GLU A 189 4.68 19.55 -9.65
CA GLU A 189 5.48 18.33 -9.50
C GLU A 189 5.17 17.61 -8.17
N ALA A 190 5.34 16.29 -8.19
CA ALA A 190 5.28 15.45 -6.99
C ALA A 190 6.42 14.43 -7.03
N GLU A 191 6.27 13.31 -7.75
CA GLU A 191 7.28 12.25 -7.87
C GLU A 191 8.70 12.78 -8.17
N ARG A 192 8.85 13.61 -9.21
CA ARG A 192 10.17 14.12 -9.63
C ARG A 192 10.78 15.14 -8.68
N TYR A 193 9.97 15.76 -7.82
CA TYR A 193 10.41 16.77 -6.88
C TYR A 193 10.61 16.23 -5.46
N LEU A 194 9.94 15.13 -5.10
CA LEU A 194 10.05 14.54 -3.76
C LEU A 194 11.51 14.26 -3.36
N PRO A 195 12.35 13.61 -4.20
CA PRO A 195 13.73 13.33 -3.80
C PRO A 195 14.52 14.59 -3.45
N VAL A 196 14.32 15.67 -4.23
CA VAL A 196 14.96 16.98 -4.01
C VAL A 196 14.45 17.63 -2.73
N MET A 197 13.14 17.59 -2.48
CA MET A 197 12.54 18.14 -1.26
C MET A 197 13.07 17.42 -0.02
N ILE A 198 13.08 16.08 -0.04
CA ILE A 198 13.52 15.28 1.10
C ILE A 198 15.00 15.51 1.39
N SER A 199 15.87 15.56 0.38
CA SER A 199 17.29 15.89 0.59
C SER A 199 17.48 17.25 1.25
N LYS A 200 16.75 18.29 0.83
CA LYS A 200 16.80 19.61 1.48
C LYS A 200 16.33 19.59 2.93
N LEU A 201 15.33 18.78 3.24
CA LEU A 201 14.82 18.63 4.60
C LEU A 201 15.80 17.85 5.48
N GLU A 202 16.43 16.80 4.95
CA GLU A 202 17.48 16.04 5.64
C GLU A 202 18.67 16.96 5.97
N GLU A 203 19.18 17.70 4.98
CA GLU A 203 20.27 18.68 5.18
C GLU A 203 19.91 19.73 6.24
N ALA A 204 18.70 20.30 6.18
CA ALA A 204 18.25 21.29 7.14
C ALA A 204 18.08 20.72 8.56
N LEU A 205 17.83 19.42 8.71
CA LEU A 205 17.71 18.76 10.00
C LEU A 205 19.07 18.39 10.60
N GLU A 206 20.11 18.20 9.78
CA GLU A 206 21.49 17.96 10.27
C GLU A 206 22.14 19.20 10.90
N GLU A 207 21.62 20.40 10.60
CA GLU A 207 22.08 21.67 11.19
C GLU A 207 21.60 21.90 12.64
N TYR A 208 20.73 21.03 13.17
CA TYR A 208 20.14 21.11 14.51
C TYR A 208 20.42 19.88 15.38
#